data_AF-A0A8J8KL57-F1
#
_entry.id   AF-A0A8J8KL57-F1
#
_cell.length_a   1.000
_cell.length_b   1.000
_cell.length_c   1.000
_cell.angle_alpha   90.00
_cell.angle_beta   90.00
_cell.angle_gamma   90.00
#
_symmetry.space_group_name_H-M   'P 1'
#
loop_
_entity.id
_entity.type
_entity.pdbx_description
1 polymer ?
#
loop_
_entity_poly.entity_id
_entity_poly.type
_entity_poly.pdbx_seq_one_letter_code
_entity_poly.pdbx_strand_id
1 'polypeptide(L)'
;MIITGETLTTHFREQESRRESIRQNLTWETVIAIDPYFDDLLSEIEGIEPGEKFCANNIWYKKYKPIILNRVGWYAPNYAPEILKIERAYDLVYQRLYNALPDCKGCGCFTGF
;
A
#
# COMPACT_ATOMS: atom_id res chain seq x y z
N MET A 1 -34.72 -5.42 -23.83
CA MET A 1 -33.52 -6.23 -24.12
C MET A 1 -33.30 -7.11 -22.91
N ILE A 2 -33.71 -8.39 -22.96
CA ILE A 2 -33.61 -9.31 -21.82
C ILE A 2 -32.25 -9.98 -21.91
N ILE A 3 -31.36 -9.70 -20.97
CA ILE A 3 -30.09 -10.43 -20.83
C ILE A 3 -30.44 -11.82 -20.30
N THR A 4 -30.11 -12.88 -21.04
CA THR A 4 -30.38 -14.27 -20.63
C THR A 4 -29.40 -14.69 -19.51
N GLY A 5 -29.78 -15.68 -18.69
CA GLY A 5 -29.01 -16.12 -17.51
C GLY A 5 -27.60 -16.65 -17.82
N GLU A 6 -27.37 -17.17 -19.03
CA GLU A 6 -26.04 -17.57 -19.51
C GLU A 6 -25.12 -16.35 -19.73
N THR A 7 -25.64 -15.24 -20.28
CA THR A 7 -24.87 -14.02 -20.53
C THR A 7 -24.51 -13.29 -19.24
N LEU A 8 -25.38 -13.34 -18.21
CA LEU A 8 -25.10 -12.79 -16.89
C LEU A 8 -23.93 -13.53 -16.21
N THR A 9 -23.91 -14.86 -16.31
CA THR A 9 -22.90 -15.73 -15.68
C THR A 9 -21.51 -15.53 -16.31
N THR A 10 -21.44 -15.37 -17.63
CA THR A 10 -20.18 -15.09 -18.34
C THR A 10 -19.62 -13.71 -18.00
N HIS A 11 -20.48 -12.68 -17.95
CA HIS A 11 -20.05 -11.33 -17.58
C HIS A 11 -19.47 -11.27 -16.15
N PHE A 12 -20.08 -11.97 -15.18
CA PHE A 12 -19.54 -12.04 -13.82
C PHE A 12 -18.16 -12.71 -13.77
N ARG A 13 -17.99 -13.84 -14.49
CA ARG A 13 -16.71 -14.54 -14.57
C ARG A 13 -15.60 -13.70 -15.21
N GLU A 14 -15.91 -12.97 -16.27
CA GLU A 14 -14.96 -12.07 -16.93
C GLU A 14 -14.55 -10.89 -16.03
N GLN A 15 -15.52 -10.28 -15.33
CA GLN A 15 -15.27 -9.22 -14.35
C GLN A 15 -14.36 -9.71 -13.21
N GLU A 16 -14.61 -10.91 -12.70
CA GLU A 16 -13.82 -11.50 -11.62
C GLU A 16 -12.40 -11.85 -12.07
N SER A 17 -12.24 -12.47 -13.24
CA SER A 17 -10.93 -12.75 -13.84
C SER A 17 -10.12 -11.46 -14.05
N ARG A 18 -10.76 -10.40 -14.55
CA ARG A 18 -10.11 -9.09 -14.71
C ARG A 18 -9.70 -8.49 -13.38
N ARG A 19 -10.56 -8.54 -12.36
CA ARG A 19 -10.23 -8.05 -11.00
C ARG A 19 -9.06 -8.81 -10.40
N GLU A 20 -9.02 -10.13 -10.58
CA GLU A 20 -7.92 -10.95 -10.08
C GLU A 20 -6.62 -10.66 -10.81
N SER A 21 -6.66 -10.51 -12.14
CA SER A 21 -5.50 -10.08 -12.92
C SER A 21 -4.96 -8.72 -12.48
N ILE A 22 -5.84 -7.76 -12.19
CA ILE A 22 -5.44 -6.44 -11.65
C ILE A 22 -4.79 -6.58 -10.27
N ARG A 23 -5.35 -7.42 -9.39
CA ARG A 23 -4.79 -7.67 -8.06
C ARG A 23 -3.38 -8.25 -8.16
N GLN A 24 -3.17 -9.25 -9.02
CA GLN A 24 -1.89 -9.94 -9.16
C GLN A 24 -0.81 -9.06 -9.83
N ASN A 25 -1.21 -8.17 -10.75
CA ASN A 25 -0.29 -7.31 -11.50
C ASN A 25 -0.23 -5.87 -10.96
N LEU A 26 -0.69 -5.62 -9.73
CA LEU A 26 -0.56 -4.29 -9.13
C LEU A 26 0.93 -3.97 -8.89
N THR A 27 1.41 -2.90 -9.53
CA THR A 27 2.79 -2.42 -9.40
C THR A 27 2.87 -1.09 -8.66
N TRP A 28 4.08 -0.71 -8.24
CA TRP A 28 4.31 0.59 -7.60
C TRP A 28 3.95 1.76 -8.53
N GLU A 29 4.32 1.64 -9.81
CA GLU A 29 4.01 2.62 -10.86
C GLU A 29 2.51 2.84 -11.00
N THR A 30 1.73 1.76 -10.87
CA THR A 30 0.27 1.85 -10.87
C THR A 30 -0.26 2.62 -9.66
N VAL A 31 0.30 2.37 -8.47
CA VAL A 31 -0.10 3.07 -7.24
C VAL A 31 0.22 4.55 -7.33
N ILE A 32 1.43 4.94 -7.75
CA ILE A 32 1.82 6.35 -7.85
C ILE A 32 1.08 7.09 -8.97
N ALA A 33 0.70 6.40 -10.05
CA ALA A 33 -0.12 6.99 -11.10
C ALA A 33 -1.52 7.37 -10.59
N ILE A 34 -2.02 6.69 -9.55
CA ILE A 34 -3.31 6.97 -8.91
C ILE A 34 -3.14 7.99 -7.80
N ASP A 35 -2.12 7.82 -6.96
CA ASP A 35 -1.86 8.67 -5.81
C ASP A 35 -0.36 9.03 -5.74
N PRO A 36 0.06 10.12 -6.42
CA PRO A 36 1.46 10.54 -6.50
C PRO A 36 2.08 10.88 -5.14
N TYR A 37 1.25 11.14 -4.12
CA TYR A 37 1.72 11.42 -2.77
C TYR A 37 2.57 10.28 -2.18
N PHE A 38 2.38 9.04 -2.64
CA PHE A 38 3.24 7.93 -2.22
C PHE A 38 4.68 8.05 -2.72
N ASP A 39 4.91 8.74 -3.84
CA ASP A 39 6.25 9.01 -4.36
C ASP A 39 6.94 10.13 -3.56
N ASP A 40 6.19 11.17 -3.21
CA ASP A 40 6.64 12.22 -2.28
C ASP A 40 7.02 11.62 -0.92
N LEU A 41 6.20 10.71 -0.40
CA LEU A 41 6.42 10.05 0.88
C LEU A 41 7.63 9.10 0.84
N LEU A 42 7.84 8.40 -0.28
CA LEU A 42 9.03 7.57 -0.49
C LEU A 42 10.28 8.44 -0.49
N SER A 43 10.28 9.54 -1.25
CA SER A 43 11.39 10.49 -1.30
C SER A 43 11.72 11.09 0.07
N GLU A 44 10.68 11.41 0.86
CA GLU A 44 10.85 11.87 2.25
C GLU A 44 11.50 10.81 3.14
N ILE A 45 11.11 9.54 3.01
CA ILE A 45 11.66 8.43 3.79
C ILE A 45 13.12 8.15 3.40
N GLU A 46 13.42 8.12 2.11
CA GLU A 46 14.78 7.90 1.59
C GLU A 46 15.75 9.02 2.00
N GLY A 47 15.24 10.24 2.22
CA GLY A 47 16.01 11.38 2.72
C GLY A 47 16.31 11.36 4.23
N ILE A 48 15.87 10.34 4.99
CA ILE A 48 16.12 10.27 6.43
C ILE A 48 17.58 9.91 6.69
N GLU A 49 18.30 10.84 7.32
CA GLU A 49 19.64 10.58 7.85
C GLU A 49 19.56 10.09 9.31
N PRO A 50 19.89 8.81 9.60
CA PRO A 50 19.80 8.28 10.95
C PRO A 50 20.91 8.86 11.84
N GLY A 51 20.52 9.44 12.98
CA GLY A 51 21.46 9.86 14.03
C GLY A 51 22.13 8.69 14.76
N GLU A 52 22.78 8.96 15.89
CA GLU A 52 23.45 7.93 16.69
C GLU A 52 22.49 6.85 17.23
N LYS A 53 21.25 7.25 17.54
CA LYS A 53 20.15 6.36 17.92
C LYS A 53 19.01 6.53 16.92
N PHE A 54 18.63 5.45 16.26
CA PHE A 54 17.58 5.41 15.25
C PHE A 54 16.73 4.15 15.39
N CYS A 55 15.41 4.28 15.22
CA CYS A 55 14.47 3.16 15.29
C CYS A 55 13.41 3.30 14.18
N ALA A 56 13.56 2.50 13.13
CA ALA A 56 12.63 2.45 12.00
C ALA A 56 11.20 2.18 12.48
N ASN A 57 11.01 1.20 13.37
CA ASN A 57 9.71 0.88 13.96
C ASN A 57 9.07 2.09 14.65
N ASN A 58 9.80 2.79 15.52
CA ASN A 58 9.23 3.92 16.25
C ASN A 58 8.78 5.04 15.29
N ILE A 59 9.58 5.34 14.26
CA ILE A 59 9.22 6.35 13.26
C ILE A 59 8.04 5.87 12.41
N TRP A 60 8.08 4.63 11.94
CA TRP A 60 7.02 4.03 11.14
C TRP A 60 5.67 4.11 11.83
N TYR A 61 5.57 3.58 13.04
CA TYR A 61 4.30 3.51 13.78
C TYR A 61 3.80 4.88 14.23
N LYS A 62 4.68 5.85 14.48
CA LYS A 62 4.26 7.21 14.92
C LYS A 62 3.94 8.15 13.76
N LYS A 63 4.63 8.04 12.63
CA LYS A 63 4.57 9.02 11.54
C LYS A 63 3.94 8.43 10.28
N TYR A 64 4.54 7.39 9.70
CA TYR A 64 4.21 6.96 8.34
C TYR A 64 3.01 6.00 8.28
N LYS A 65 2.91 5.06 9.21
CA LYS A 65 1.79 4.09 9.25
C LYS A 65 0.42 4.77 9.34
N PRO A 66 0.21 5.79 10.20
CA PRO A 66 -1.07 6.51 10.23
C PRO A 66 -1.41 7.21 8.91
N ILE A 67 -0.41 7.72 8.19
CA ILE A 67 -0.60 8.40 6.90
C ILE A 67 -1.07 7.39 5.84
N ILE A 68 -0.39 6.26 5.70
CA ILE A 68 -0.75 5.26 4.68
C ILE A 68 -2.13 4.64 4.93
N LEU A 69 -2.50 4.40 6.19
CA LEU A 69 -3.79 3.81 6.53
C LEU A 69 -4.95 4.68 6.05
N ASN A 70 -4.78 6.01 6.04
CA ASN A 70 -5.81 6.94 5.56
C ASN A 70 -5.82 7.13 4.04
N ARG A 71 -5.04 6.36 3.28
CA ARG A 71 -4.93 6.50 1.80
C ARG A 71 -5.06 5.18 1.05
N VAL A 72 -4.61 4.06 1.63
CA VAL A 72 -4.62 2.74 1.01
C VAL A 72 -5.11 1.67 1.99
N GLY A 73 -5.73 0.62 1.46
CA GLY A 73 -6.31 -0.49 2.21
C GLY A 73 -7.68 -0.19 2.79
N TRP A 74 -8.02 -0.90 3.87
CA TRP A 74 -9.36 -0.92 4.46
C TRP A 74 -9.84 0.45 4.96
N TYR A 75 -8.92 1.30 5.42
CA TYR A 75 -9.23 2.61 5.99
C TYR A 75 -9.10 3.76 4.97
N ALA A 76 -8.81 3.46 3.71
CA ALA A 76 -8.82 4.46 2.66
C ALA A 76 -10.23 5.07 2.52
N PRO A 77 -10.34 6.38 2.23
CA PRO A 77 -11.61 7.08 2.19
C PRO A 77 -12.52 6.52 1.08
N ASN A 78 -13.83 6.71 1.23
CA ASN A 78 -14.81 6.18 0.27
C ASN A 78 -14.64 6.68 -1.17
N TYR A 79 -14.00 7.84 -1.36
CA TYR A 79 -13.69 8.38 -2.69
C TYR A 79 -12.38 7.82 -3.29
N ALA A 80 -11.58 7.07 -2.52
CA ALA A 80 -10.39 6.41 -3.05
C ALA A 80 -10.79 5.34 -4.09
N PRO A 81 -10.06 5.22 -5.20
CA PRO A 81 -10.29 4.16 -6.18
C PRO A 81 -10.26 2.77 -5.55
N GLU A 82 -11.15 1.87 -5.99
CA GLU A 82 -11.27 0.50 -5.44
C GLU A 82 -9.94 -0.28 -5.46
N ILE A 83 -9.09 -0.02 -6.46
CA ILE A 83 -7.76 -0.62 -6.57
C ILE A 83 -6.80 -0.21 -5.44
N LEU A 84 -7.01 0.92 -4.77
CA LEU A 84 -6.26 1.30 -3.56
C LEU A 84 -6.85 0.70 -2.30
N LYS A 85 -8.08 0.19 -2.32
CA LYS A 85 -8.79 -0.32 -1.14
C LYS A 85 -8.58 -1.81 -0.88
N ILE A 86 -7.79 -2.48 -1.71
CA ILE A 86 -7.47 -3.90 -1.57
C ILE A 86 -6.25 -4.14 -0.68
N GLU A 87 -6.21 -5.29 -0.01
CA GLU A 87 -5.09 -5.74 0.82
C GLU A 87 -3.75 -5.68 0.09
N ARG A 88 -3.71 -6.15 -1.16
CA ARG A 88 -2.49 -6.15 -1.97
C ARG A 88 -1.90 -4.75 -2.20
N ALA A 89 -2.74 -3.72 -2.32
CA ALA A 89 -2.28 -2.34 -2.46
C ALA A 89 -1.67 -1.83 -1.17
N TYR A 90 -2.31 -2.14 -0.03
CA TYR A 90 -1.76 -1.82 1.28
C TYR A 90 -0.41 -2.52 1.50
N ASP A 91 -0.30 -3.82 1.23
CA ASP A 91 0.94 -4.57 1.41
C ASP A 91 2.08 -4.02 0.54
N LEU A 92 1.78 -3.71 -0.73
CA LEU A 92 2.76 -3.14 -1.66
C LEU A 92 3.28 -1.79 -1.14
N VAL A 93 2.38 -0.88 -0.74
CA VAL A 93 2.75 0.43 -0.18
C VAL A 93 3.51 0.29 1.13
N TYR A 94 3.01 -0.56 2.03
CA TYR A 94 3.63 -0.82 3.32
C TYR A 94 5.06 -1.30 3.12
N GLN A 95 5.27 -2.35 2.32
CA GLN A 95 6.60 -2.93 2.10
C GLN A 95 7.53 -1.93 1.42
N ARG A 96 7.06 -1.22 0.39
CA ARG A 96 7.89 -0.26 -0.34
C ARG A 96 8.41 0.84 0.58
N LEU A 97 7.53 1.48 1.34
CA LEU A 97 7.88 2.60 2.22
C LEU A 97 8.62 2.14 3.48
N TYR A 98 8.23 1.01 4.08
CA TYR A 98 8.89 0.50 5.28
C TYR A 98 10.33 0.06 4.98
N ASN A 99 10.55 -0.61 3.84
CA ASN A 99 11.88 -1.08 3.44
C ASN A 99 12.81 0.06 3.00
N ALA A 100 12.27 1.26 2.73
CA ALA A 100 13.06 2.45 2.44
C ALA A 100 13.61 3.14 3.70
N LEU A 101 13.11 2.77 4.89
CA LEU A 101 13.64 3.32 6.15
C LEU A 101 15.07 2.85 6.39
N PRO A 102 15.94 3.70 6.97
CA PRO A 102 17.25 3.27 7.43
C PRO A 102 17.18 2.13 8.45
N ASP A 103 18.26 1.36 8.54
CA ASP A 103 18.38 0.34 9.56
C ASP A 103 18.36 0.94 10.98
N CYS A 104 17.76 0.19 11.90
CA CYS A 104 17.77 0.49 13.32
C CYS A 104 19.21 0.58 13.87
N LYS A 105 19.50 1.65 14.63
CA LYS A 105 20.82 1.88 15.25
C LYS A 105 20.65 2.19 16.74
N GLY A 106 21.24 1.38 17.61
CA GLY A 106 21.21 1.63 19.05
C GLY A 106 19.79 1.67 19.66
N CYS A 107 18.80 0.98 19.08
CA CYS A 107 17.47 0.79 19.67
C CYS A 107 17.27 -0.61 20.26
N GLY A 108 16.48 -0.69 21.34
CA GLY A 108 16.00 -1.95 21.95
C GLY A 108 14.87 -2.63 21.16
N CYS A 109 14.72 -2.26 19.90
CA CYS A 109 13.75 -2.80 18.95
C CYS A 109 14.00 -4.29 18.60
N PHE A 110 15.22 -4.80 18.85
CA PHE A 110 15.59 -6.21 18.67
C PHE A 110 15.49 -7.07 19.94
N THR A 111 15.28 -6.48 21.12
CA THR A 111 15.33 -7.19 22.42
C THR A 111 13.96 -7.67 22.91
N GLY A 112 13.09 -8.13 22.02
CA GLY A 112 11.73 -8.55 22.39
C GLY A 112 11.13 -9.59 21.46
N PHE A 113 11.61 -10.83 21.61
CA PHE A 113 10.82 -12.06 21.48
C PHE A 113 11.02 -12.87 22.75
#